data_AF-A0A8W7K8Y2-F1
#
_entry.id   AF-A0A8W7K8Y2-F1
#
_cell.length_a   1.000
_cell.length_b   1.000
_cell.length_c   1.000
_cell.angle_alpha   90.00
_cell.angle_beta   90.00
_cell.angle_gamma   90.00
#
_symmetry.space_group_name_H-M   'P 1'
#
loop_
_entity.id
_entity.type
_entity.pdbx_description
1 polymer ?
#
loop_
_entity_poly.entity_id
_entity_poly.type
_entity_poly.pdbx_seq_one_letter_code
_entity_poly.pdbx_strand_id
1 'polypeptide(L)'
;MVRIHHLAATLAVALLASTGIHGAHHCPDSTIFGNDPNVVEVPATSTFIVSDFLQFLQAAVTCFNKLRITEDQFPVYMAGVFPNCLEAQCFVRCLASSLNLYCDQTGSDIDRHYLQLGLGQDYACFRQRAEQCLAANTSPCNNGCESAYKQELCFLEDYRKYLDTNFNSLIAAVGVKKAEDCIVHYNMLQRC
;
A
#
# COMPACT_ATOMS: atom_id res chain seq x y z
N MET A 1 39.49 -52.30 49.33
CA MET A 1 40.61 -51.59 48.71
C MET A 1 40.08 -50.96 47.42
N VAL A 2 39.81 -49.65 47.41
CA VAL A 2 40.50 -48.64 46.55
C VAL A 2 40.36 -48.98 45.06
N ARG A 3 39.64 -48.22 44.21
CA ARG A 3 39.95 -46.84 43.80
C ARG A 3 38.77 -46.23 43.04
N ILE A 4 38.40 -45.02 43.45
CA ILE A 4 37.52 -44.10 42.73
C ILE A 4 38.35 -43.45 41.62
N HIS A 5 37.86 -43.48 40.37
CA HIS A 5 38.28 -42.52 39.34
C HIS A 5 37.03 -41.96 38.67
N HIS A 6 36.72 -40.72 39.04
CA HIS A 6 35.77 -39.86 38.35
C HIS A 6 36.25 -39.56 36.94
N LEU A 7 35.44 -39.89 35.93
CA LEU A 7 35.47 -39.22 34.63
C LEU A 7 34.15 -38.47 34.49
N ALA A 8 34.23 -37.16 34.75
CA ALA A 8 33.12 -36.24 34.52
C ALA A 8 32.92 -36.08 33.00
N ALA A 9 31.84 -36.66 32.48
CA ALA A 9 31.35 -36.36 31.14
C ALA A 9 30.35 -35.20 31.26
N THR A 10 30.86 -33.97 31.18
CA THR A 10 30.02 -32.77 30.98
C THR A 10 29.54 -32.74 29.53
N LEU A 11 28.27 -33.11 29.29
CA LEU A 11 27.58 -32.77 28.06
C LEU A 11 27.31 -31.26 28.07
N ALA A 12 28.12 -30.50 27.32
CA ALA A 12 27.81 -29.12 26.99
C ALA A 12 26.72 -29.11 25.91
N VAL A 13 25.50 -28.70 26.29
CA VAL A 13 24.44 -28.36 25.33
C VAL A 13 24.84 -27.05 24.67
N ALA A 14 25.33 -27.12 23.43
CA ALA A 14 25.54 -25.95 22.60
C ALA A 14 24.17 -25.39 22.17
N LEU A 15 23.66 -24.40 22.90
CA LEU A 15 22.62 -23.51 22.37
C LEU A 15 23.25 -22.72 21.22
N LEU A 16 22.95 -23.15 19.98
CA LEU A 16 23.12 -22.31 18.81
C LEU A 16 22.08 -21.19 18.91
N ALA A 17 22.48 -20.07 19.51
CA ALA A 17 21.81 -18.80 19.28
C ALA A 17 22.05 -18.44 17.81
N SER A 18 21.08 -18.75 16.95
CA SER A 18 21.01 -18.16 15.63
C SER A 18 20.80 -16.66 15.82
N THR A 19 21.88 -15.89 15.79
CA THR A 19 21.81 -14.44 15.57
C THR A 19 21.30 -14.24 14.16
N GLY A 20 19.98 -14.27 13.99
CA GLY A 20 19.32 -13.77 12.80
C GLY A 20 19.59 -12.27 12.74
N ILE A 21 20.58 -11.88 11.93
CA ILE A 21 20.78 -10.49 11.54
C ILE A 21 19.64 -10.16 10.58
N HIS A 22 18.44 -9.90 11.12
CA HIS A 22 17.46 -9.11 10.41
C HIS A 22 17.94 -7.66 10.54
N GLY A 23 18.59 -7.17 9.49
CA GLY A 23 18.81 -5.73 9.32
C GLY A 23 17.46 -5.06 9.14
N ALA A 24 16.78 -4.79 10.24
CA ALA A 24 15.64 -3.88 10.25
C ALA A 24 16.21 -2.48 9.99
N HIS A 25 16.18 -2.05 8.73
CA HIS A 25 16.24 -0.63 8.43
C HIS A 25 15.09 0.04 9.21
N HIS A 26 15.45 0.76 10.26
CA HIS A 26 14.52 1.52 11.07
C HIS A 26 14.18 2.78 10.28
N CYS A 27 12.94 2.89 9.81
CA CYS A 27 12.44 4.09 9.14
C CYS A 27 12.41 5.25 10.14
N PRO A 28 13.27 6.26 9.99
CA PRO A 28 13.30 7.38 10.92
C PRO A 28 12.11 8.30 10.68
N ASP A 29 11.66 8.98 11.74
CA ASP A 29 10.74 10.12 11.62
C ASP A 29 11.39 11.19 10.73
N SER A 30 10.63 11.69 9.75
CA SER A 30 11.09 12.65 8.74
C SER A 30 11.66 13.91 9.39
N THR A 31 12.99 14.08 9.42
CA THR A 31 13.60 15.38 9.69
C THR A 31 13.49 16.22 8.42
N ILE A 32 12.55 17.16 8.40
CA ILE A 32 12.18 18.02 7.26
C ILE A 32 13.35 18.85 6.68
N PHE A 33 14.52 18.92 7.35
CA PHE A 33 15.68 19.70 6.89
C PHE A 33 17.05 19.05 7.19
N GLY A 34 17.21 17.76 6.94
CA GLY A 34 18.52 17.09 6.97
C GLY A 34 18.95 16.67 5.57
N ASN A 35 20.12 17.13 5.10
CA ASN A 35 20.77 16.51 3.93
C ASN A 35 21.21 15.09 4.34
N ASP A 36 20.41 14.08 4.00
CA ASP A 36 20.83 12.68 4.09
C ASP A 36 21.79 12.37 2.93
N PRO A 37 23.01 11.89 3.20
CA PRO A 37 23.94 11.46 2.14
C PRO A 37 23.48 10.20 1.38
N ASN A 38 22.38 9.54 1.77
CA ASN A 38 21.82 8.35 1.14
C ASN A 38 20.45 8.60 0.48
N VAL A 39 20.23 9.77 -0.14
CA VAL A 39 19.07 9.94 -1.03
C VAL A 39 19.16 8.90 -2.14
N VAL A 40 18.37 7.83 -2.02
CA VAL A 40 18.11 6.95 -3.14
C VAL A 40 17.31 7.77 -4.14
N GLU A 41 17.98 8.28 -5.16
CA GLU A 41 17.34 9.01 -6.24
C GLU A 41 16.24 8.11 -6.82
N VAL A 42 15.00 8.60 -6.80
CA VAL A 42 13.91 7.99 -7.57
C VAL A 42 14.40 7.93 -9.02
N PRO A 43 14.38 6.76 -9.69
CA PRO A 43 14.98 6.62 -11.01
C PRO A 43 14.44 7.70 -11.97
N ALA A 44 15.33 8.60 -12.41
CA ALA A 44 15.01 9.72 -13.31
C ALA A 44 14.56 9.29 -14.72
N THR A 45 14.42 7.99 -14.97
CA THR A 45 14.02 7.39 -16.25
C THR A 45 12.54 7.04 -16.35
N SER A 46 11.74 7.31 -15.32
CA SER A 46 10.30 7.05 -15.39
C SER A 46 9.61 8.06 -16.31
N THR A 47 9.11 7.62 -17.48
CA THR A 47 8.20 8.41 -18.34
C THR A 47 6.78 8.51 -17.76
N PHE A 48 6.61 8.08 -16.52
CA PHE A 48 5.34 8.13 -15.80
C PHE A 48 4.95 9.57 -15.50
N ILE A 49 3.75 9.95 -15.95
CA ILE A 49 3.15 11.23 -15.63
C ILE A 49 2.19 11.00 -14.47
N VAL A 50 2.48 11.63 -13.33
CA VAL A 50 1.62 11.61 -12.14
C VAL A 50 0.28 12.25 -12.52
N SER A 51 -0.81 11.56 -12.20
CA SER A 51 -2.15 12.11 -12.38
C SER A 51 -2.43 13.14 -11.30
N ASP A 52 -2.91 14.32 -11.70
CA ASP A 52 -3.47 15.26 -10.73
C ASP A 52 -4.77 14.69 -10.12
N PHE A 53 -5.28 15.35 -9.09
CA PHE A 53 -6.44 14.82 -8.36
C PHE A 53 -7.72 14.78 -9.21
N LEU A 54 -7.89 15.70 -10.17
CA LEU A 54 -9.05 15.69 -11.05
C LEU A 54 -8.97 14.52 -12.05
N GLN A 55 -7.78 14.26 -12.60
CA GLN A 55 -7.50 13.11 -13.45
C GLN A 55 -7.69 11.80 -12.69
N PHE A 56 -7.29 11.74 -11.42
CA PHE A 56 -7.53 10.60 -10.54
C PHE A 56 -9.03 10.34 -10.36
N LEU A 57 -9.82 11.36 -10.02
CA LEU A 57 -11.27 11.22 -9.87
C LEU A 57 -11.95 10.83 -11.18
N GLN A 58 -11.47 11.38 -12.30
CA GLN A 58 -11.95 11.00 -13.61
C GLN A 58 -11.69 9.52 -13.91
N ALA A 59 -10.51 8.99 -13.57
CA ALA A 59 -10.22 7.56 -13.69
C ALA A 59 -11.17 6.71 -12.83
N ALA A 60 -11.41 7.10 -11.58
CA ALA A 60 -12.36 6.42 -10.69
C ALA A 60 -13.76 6.40 -11.29
N VAL A 61 -14.32 7.55 -11.70
CA VAL A 61 -15.65 7.64 -12.31
C VAL A 61 -15.74 6.83 -13.62
N THR A 62 -14.68 6.83 -14.43
CA THR A 62 -14.61 5.99 -15.64
C THR A 62 -14.70 4.50 -15.27
N CYS A 63 -14.05 4.06 -14.19
CA CYS A 63 -14.15 2.69 -13.72
C CYS A 63 -15.53 2.32 -13.16
N PHE A 64 -16.17 3.22 -12.40
CA PHE A 64 -17.57 3.06 -11.99
C PHE A 64 -18.48 2.82 -13.20
N ASN A 65 -18.37 3.67 -14.22
CA ASN A 65 -19.17 3.57 -15.44
C ASN A 65 -18.89 2.27 -16.23
N LYS A 66 -17.62 1.91 -16.38
CA LYS A 66 -17.20 0.71 -17.12
C LYS A 66 -17.71 -0.57 -16.46
N LEU A 67 -17.67 -0.63 -15.13
CA LEU A 67 -18.07 -1.79 -14.34
C LEU A 67 -19.55 -1.77 -13.92
N ARG A 68 -20.28 -0.70 -14.24
CA ARG A 68 -21.69 -0.49 -13.84
C ARG A 68 -21.89 -0.53 -12.33
N ILE A 69 -20.92 -0.03 -11.58
CA ILE A 69 -20.99 0.11 -10.13
C ILE A 69 -21.95 1.25 -9.81
N THR A 70 -22.81 1.03 -8.83
CA THR A 70 -23.80 2.02 -8.42
C THR A 70 -23.16 3.21 -7.71
N GLU A 71 -23.69 4.41 -7.94
CA GLU A 71 -23.11 5.67 -7.44
C GLU A 71 -23.02 5.75 -5.91
N ASP A 72 -23.86 5.00 -5.18
CA ASP A 72 -23.80 4.90 -3.71
C ASP A 72 -22.51 4.28 -3.18
N GLN A 73 -21.78 3.51 -4.00
CA GLN A 73 -20.48 2.95 -3.62
C GLN A 73 -19.34 3.96 -3.80
N PHE A 74 -19.56 5.07 -4.53
CA PHE A 74 -18.54 6.10 -4.75
C PHE A 74 -17.93 6.64 -3.45
N PRO A 75 -18.70 7.10 -2.46
CA PRO A 75 -18.13 7.58 -1.20
C PRO A 75 -17.41 6.48 -0.41
N VAL A 76 -17.84 5.22 -0.52
CA VAL A 76 -17.17 4.06 0.13
C VAL A 76 -15.77 3.87 -0.47
N TYR A 77 -15.70 3.76 -1.80
CA TYR A 77 -14.45 3.51 -2.51
C TYR A 77 -13.51 4.71 -2.44
N MET A 78 -14.04 5.93 -2.46
CA MET A 78 -13.27 7.17 -2.24
C MET A 78 -12.92 7.44 -0.77
N ALA A 79 -13.32 6.56 0.16
CA ALA A 79 -12.78 6.50 1.51
C ALA A 79 -11.69 5.41 1.66
N GLY A 80 -11.31 4.74 0.56
CA GLY A 80 -10.39 3.62 0.58
C GLY A 80 -10.96 2.41 1.34
N VAL A 81 -12.25 2.17 1.20
CA VAL A 81 -12.93 1.01 1.77
C VAL A 81 -13.31 0.07 0.63
N PHE A 82 -12.63 -1.06 0.52
CA PHE A 82 -12.84 -2.03 -0.57
C PHE A 82 -13.21 -3.40 0.01
N PRO A 83 -14.51 -3.77 0.05
CA PRO A 83 -14.95 -5.10 0.45
C PRO A 83 -14.26 -6.20 -0.36
N ASN A 84 -14.04 -7.38 0.23
CA ASN A 84 -13.40 -8.48 -0.48
C ASN A 84 -14.41 -9.25 -1.34
N CYS A 85 -14.78 -8.66 -2.47
CA CYS A 85 -15.68 -9.26 -3.44
C CYS A 85 -15.38 -8.81 -4.86
N LEU A 86 -15.96 -9.51 -5.84
CA LEU A 86 -15.58 -9.37 -7.24
C LEU A 86 -15.72 -7.93 -7.77
N GLU A 87 -16.80 -7.23 -7.40
CA GLU A 87 -17.03 -5.84 -7.84
C GLU A 87 -15.90 -4.91 -7.39
N ALA A 88 -15.63 -4.86 -6.08
CA ALA A 88 -14.57 -4.05 -5.51
C ALA A 88 -13.18 -4.47 -6.02
N GLN A 89 -12.92 -5.77 -6.15
CA GLN A 89 -11.68 -6.29 -6.72
C GLN A 89 -11.44 -5.77 -8.14
N CYS A 90 -12.47 -5.83 -8.99
CA CYS A 90 -12.38 -5.33 -10.35
C CYS A 90 -12.32 -3.80 -10.42
N PHE A 91 -12.94 -3.08 -9.48
CA PHE A 91 -12.78 -1.64 -9.35
C PHE A 91 -11.33 -1.26 -9.06
N VAL A 92 -10.71 -1.90 -8.06
CA VAL A 92 -9.31 -1.66 -7.68
C VAL A 92 -8.39 -1.91 -8.88
N ARG A 93 -8.55 -3.03 -9.59
CA ARG A 93 -7.81 -3.31 -10.83
C ARG A 93 -8.00 -2.21 -11.87
N CYS A 94 -9.24 -1.82 -12.13
CA CYS A 94 -9.54 -0.82 -13.14
C CYS A 94 -8.87 0.51 -12.82
N LEU A 95 -9.01 0.99 -11.58
CA LEU A 95 -8.46 2.27 -11.15
C LEU A 95 -6.94 2.26 -11.24
N ALA A 96 -6.29 1.24 -10.67
CA ALA A 96 -4.84 1.13 -10.69
C ALA A 96 -4.28 1.03 -12.12
N SER A 97 -4.92 0.28 -13.01
CA SER A 97 -4.53 0.23 -14.42
C SER A 97 -4.78 1.54 -15.16
N SER A 98 -5.89 2.23 -14.91
CA SER A 98 -6.18 3.54 -15.51
C SER A 98 -5.17 4.61 -15.10
N LEU A 99 -4.60 4.49 -13.89
CA LEU A 99 -3.54 5.35 -13.39
C LEU A 99 -2.14 4.86 -13.77
N ASN A 100 -2.03 3.78 -14.54
CA ASN A 100 -0.77 3.12 -14.90
C ASN A 100 0.09 2.69 -13.70
N LEU A 101 -0.55 2.40 -12.56
CA LEU A 101 0.07 1.89 -11.34
C LEU A 101 0.13 0.35 -11.33
N TYR A 102 -0.76 -0.30 -12.09
CA TYR A 102 -0.88 -1.75 -12.20
C TYR A 102 -1.00 -2.21 -13.65
N CYS A 103 -0.33 -3.30 -13.98
CA CYS A 103 -0.43 -3.98 -15.26
C CYS A 103 -0.64 -5.48 -15.04
N ASP A 104 -1.58 -6.11 -15.75
CA ASP A 104 -1.84 -7.55 -15.58
C ASP A 104 -0.60 -8.42 -15.88
N GLN A 105 0.29 -7.95 -16.75
CA GLN A 105 1.48 -8.68 -17.15
C GLN A 105 2.62 -8.56 -16.13
N THR A 106 2.76 -7.41 -15.46
CA THR A 106 3.92 -7.10 -14.61
C THR A 106 3.57 -6.88 -13.13
N GLY A 107 2.29 -6.82 -12.78
CA GLY A 107 1.82 -6.52 -11.41
C GLY A 107 1.83 -5.03 -11.08
N SER A 108 1.78 -4.74 -9.78
CA SER A 108 1.88 -3.38 -9.24
C SER A 108 3.28 -2.80 -9.39
N ASP A 109 3.38 -1.56 -9.82
CA ASP A 109 4.64 -0.83 -9.98
C ASP A 109 4.89 0.06 -8.75
N ILE A 110 5.86 -0.34 -7.92
CA ILE A 110 6.18 0.33 -6.65
C ILE A 110 6.59 1.80 -6.88
N ASP A 111 7.38 2.06 -7.92
CA ASP A 111 7.97 3.38 -8.14
C ASP A 111 6.89 4.37 -8.59
N ARG A 112 5.93 3.91 -9.40
CA ARG A 112 4.78 4.72 -9.80
C ARG A 112 3.82 4.95 -8.64
N HIS A 113 3.61 3.97 -7.77
CA HIS A 113 2.84 4.17 -6.55
C HIS A 113 3.49 5.21 -5.63
N TYR A 114 4.81 5.18 -5.47
CA TYR A 114 5.52 6.20 -4.71
C TYR A 114 5.33 7.60 -5.32
N LEU A 115 5.50 7.73 -6.64
CA LEU A 115 5.32 9.01 -7.34
C LEU A 115 3.88 9.54 -7.24
N GLN A 116 2.87 8.67 -7.28
CA GLN A 116 1.46 9.06 -7.24
C GLN A 116 0.92 9.28 -5.82
N LEU A 117 1.29 8.41 -4.86
CA LEU A 117 0.68 8.30 -3.54
C LEU A 117 1.66 8.56 -2.38
N GLY A 118 2.96 8.64 -2.65
CA GLY A 118 3.99 8.68 -1.60
C GLY A 118 3.98 9.95 -0.75
N LEU A 119 3.41 11.06 -1.23
CA LEU A 119 3.24 12.32 -0.48
C LEU A 119 4.51 12.80 0.28
N GLY A 120 5.69 12.59 -0.29
CA GLY A 120 6.97 13.00 0.31
C GLY A 120 7.48 12.09 1.43
N GLN A 121 6.95 10.86 1.57
CA GLN A 121 7.55 9.81 2.39
C GLN A 121 8.99 9.51 1.96
N ASP A 122 9.79 8.94 2.87
CA ASP A 122 11.09 8.39 2.48
C ASP A 122 10.91 7.23 1.48
N TYR A 123 11.64 7.30 0.37
CA TYR A 123 11.50 6.35 -0.73
C TYR A 123 11.97 4.94 -0.36
N ALA A 124 13.08 4.81 0.37
CA ALA A 124 13.62 3.51 0.76
C ALA A 124 12.64 2.77 1.69
N CYS A 125 12.05 3.49 2.63
CA CYS A 125 11.00 3.00 3.52
C CYS A 125 9.72 2.60 2.78
N PHE A 126 9.25 3.45 1.86
CA PHE A 126 8.09 3.14 1.03
C PHE A 126 8.30 1.86 0.24
N ARG A 127 9.43 1.77 -0.47
CA ARG A 127 9.76 0.62 -1.32
C ARG A 127 9.92 -0.64 -0.50
N GLN A 128 10.63 -0.60 0.63
CA GLN A 128 10.82 -1.77 1.49
C GLN A 128 9.47 -2.32 1.99
N ARG A 129 8.56 -1.45 2.45
CA ARG A 129 7.20 -1.86 2.88
C ARG A 129 6.42 -2.50 1.73
N ALA A 130 6.47 -1.87 0.56
CA ALA A 130 5.78 -2.36 -0.63
C ALA A 130 6.31 -3.72 -1.10
N GLU A 131 7.64 -3.89 -1.20
CA GLU A 131 8.28 -5.14 -1.59
C GLU A 131 7.91 -6.29 -0.65
N GLN A 132 7.95 -6.05 0.67
CA GLN A 132 7.55 -7.05 1.67
C GLN A 132 6.09 -7.47 1.52
N CYS A 133 5.19 -6.52 1.33
CA CYS A 133 3.77 -6.83 1.16
C CYS A 133 3.49 -7.55 -0.16
N LEU A 134 4.08 -7.10 -1.28
CA LEU A 134 3.88 -7.72 -2.58
C LEU A 134 4.41 -9.14 -2.63
N ALA A 135 5.53 -9.43 -1.98
CA ALA A 135 6.08 -10.78 -1.85
C ALA A 135 5.09 -11.75 -1.17
N ALA A 136 4.28 -11.28 -0.22
CA ALA A 136 3.28 -12.08 0.48
C ALA A 136 1.94 -12.21 -0.28
N ASN A 137 1.63 -11.28 -1.18
CA ASN A 137 0.30 -11.15 -1.79
C ASN A 137 0.27 -11.46 -3.31
N THR A 138 1.42 -11.62 -3.95
CA THR A 138 1.52 -12.00 -5.36
C THR A 138 1.35 -13.51 -5.51
N SER A 139 0.35 -13.95 -6.27
CA SER A 139 0.10 -15.37 -6.57
C SER A 139 -0.14 -15.59 -8.06
N PRO A 140 0.45 -16.63 -8.67
CA PRO A 140 0.34 -16.91 -10.09
C PRO A 140 -1.03 -17.47 -10.52
N CYS A 141 -1.90 -17.85 -9.57
CA CYS A 141 -3.14 -18.59 -9.86
C CYS A 141 -4.42 -17.79 -9.63
N ASN A 142 -4.35 -16.49 -9.36
CA ASN A 142 -5.53 -15.66 -9.14
C ASN A 142 -6.15 -15.21 -10.47
N ASN A 143 -7.47 -14.96 -10.48
CA ASN A 143 -8.07 -14.21 -11.59
C ASN A 143 -7.54 -12.76 -11.60
N GLY A 144 -7.62 -12.08 -12.75
CA GLY A 144 -7.02 -10.74 -12.89
C GLY A 144 -7.47 -9.73 -11.84
N CYS A 145 -8.76 -9.68 -11.51
CA CYS A 145 -9.27 -8.75 -10.49
C CYS A 145 -8.77 -9.08 -9.08
N GLU A 146 -8.78 -10.36 -8.71
CA GLU A 146 -8.27 -10.80 -7.40
C GLU A 146 -6.75 -10.60 -7.29
N SER A 147 -5.99 -10.82 -8.37
CA SER A 147 -4.54 -10.59 -8.42
C SER A 147 -4.21 -9.13 -8.17
N ALA A 148 -4.87 -8.22 -8.89
CA ALA A 148 -4.71 -6.78 -8.69
C ALA A 148 -5.13 -6.38 -7.28
N TYR A 149 -6.30 -6.80 -6.81
CA TYR A 149 -6.80 -6.46 -5.48
C TYR A 149 -5.79 -6.80 -4.39
N LYS A 150 -5.25 -8.02 -4.38
CA LYS A 150 -4.27 -8.44 -3.36
C LYS A 150 -2.99 -7.61 -3.38
N GLN A 151 -2.49 -7.26 -4.56
CA GLN A 151 -1.26 -6.46 -4.69
C GLN A 151 -1.51 -4.99 -4.35
N GLU A 152 -2.58 -4.39 -4.85
CA GLU A 152 -2.91 -2.98 -4.67
C GLU A 152 -3.30 -2.64 -3.22
N LEU A 153 -3.82 -3.62 -2.45
CA LEU A 153 -4.03 -3.45 -1.02
C LEU A 153 -2.73 -3.19 -0.23
N CYS A 154 -1.55 -3.50 -0.79
CA CYS A 154 -0.27 -3.12 -0.20
C CYS A 154 -0.05 -1.60 -0.11
N PHE A 155 -0.78 -0.82 -0.91
CA PHE A 155 -0.70 0.64 -0.96
C PHE A 155 -1.93 1.33 -0.36
N LEU A 156 -2.82 0.58 0.32
CA LEU A 156 -4.11 1.10 0.78
C LEU A 156 -3.98 2.27 1.77
N GLU A 157 -2.98 2.25 2.64
CA GLU A 157 -2.75 3.35 3.57
C GLU A 157 -2.34 4.63 2.84
N ASP A 158 -1.47 4.50 1.84
CA ASP A 158 -0.99 5.62 1.04
C ASP A 158 -2.13 6.17 0.15
N TYR A 159 -2.96 5.29 -0.40
CA TYR A 159 -4.19 5.63 -1.11
C TYR A 159 -5.14 6.47 -0.26
N ARG A 160 -5.42 6.04 0.99
CA ARG A 160 -6.28 6.79 1.93
C ARG A 160 -5.71 8.17 2.25
N LYS A 161 -4.41 8.24 2.57
CA LYS A 161 -3.72 9.52 2.84
C LYS A 161 -3.77 10.46 1.64
N TYR A 162 -3.60 9.94 0.43
CA TYR A 162 -3.71 10.70 -0.81
C TYR A 162 -5.10 11.31 -0.97
N LEU A 163 -6.15 10.51 -0.80
CA LEU A 163 -7.53 11.00 -0.87
C LEU A 163 -7.85 12.04 0.20
N ASP A 164 -7.53 11.75 1.45
CA ASP A 164 -7.78 12.68 2.57
C ASP A 164 -7.09 14.02 2.35
N THR A 165 -5.81 13.99 1.95
CA THR A 165 -5.02 15.21 1.69
C THR A 165 -5.63 16.04 0.58
N ASN A 166 -5.99 15.43 -0.54
CA ASN A 166 -6.52 16.14 -1.69
C ASN A 166 -7.95 16.64 -1.46
N PHE A 167 -8.84 15.83 -0.85
CA PHE A 167 -10.19 16.28 -0.51
C PHE A 167 -10.18 17.40 0.53
N ASN A 168 -9.35 17.32 1.58
CA ASN A 168 -9.22 18.42 2.55
C ASN A 168 -8.72 19.71 1.87
N SER A 169 -7.79 19.58 0.92
CA SER A 169 -7.30 20.73 0.13
C SER A 169 -8.39 21.34 -0.73
N LEU A 170 -9.24 20.52 -1.37
CA LEU A 170 -10.39 21.01 -2.13
C LEU A 170 -11.40 21.72 -1.23
N ILE A 171 -11.79 21.10 -0.10
CA ILE A 171 -12.73 21.68 0.87
C ILE A 171 -12.24 23.06 1.32
N ALA A 172 -10.94 23.18 1.63
CA ALA A 172 -10.32 24.45 2.00
C ALA A 172 -10.38 25.48 0.86
N ALA A 173 -10.12 25.07 -0.38
CA ALA A 173 -10.17 25.94 -1.55
C ALA A 173 -11.59 26.44 -1.88
N VAL A 174 -12.62 25.62 -1.67
CA VAL A 174 -14.02 25.98 -1.97
C VAL A 174 -14.78 26.57 -0.78
N GLY A 175 -14.15 26.67 0.41
CA GLY A 175 -14.76 27.26 1.61
C GLY A 175 -15.98 26.50 2.13
N VAL A 176 -16.10 25.20 1.81
CA VAL A 176 -17.21 24.37 2.28
C VAL A 176 -16.96 24.01 3.74
N LYS A 177 -17.93 24.28 4.62
CA LYS A 177 -17.86 23.81 6.01
C LYS A 177 -17.98 22.28 6.02
N LYS A 178 -17.06 21.58 6.69
CA LYS A 178 -17.28 20.16 7.00
C LYS A 178 -18.59 20.05 7.79
N ALA A 179 -19.48 19.15 7.37
CA ALA A 179 -20.62 18.79 8.19
C ALA A 179 -20.09 17.97 9.37
N GLU A 180 -20.07 18.55 10.57
CA GLU A 180 -19.45 17.94 11.75
C GLU A 180 -20.22 16.70 12.28
N ASP A 181 -21.42 16.41 11.76
CA ASP A 181 -22.30 15.36 12.30
C ASP A 181 -22.86 14.34 11.28
N CYS A 182 -22.38 14.32 10.03
CA CYS A 182 -22.78 13.27 9.08
C CYS A 182 -21.90 12.03 9.24
N ILE A 183 -22.19 11.20 10.24
CA ILE A 183 -21.63 9.84 10.28
C ILE A 183 -22.27 9.05 9.14
N VAL A 184 -21.54 8.91 8.03
CA VAL A 184 -21.92 7.99 6.96
C VAL A 184 -21.58 6.57 7.44
N HIS A 185 -22.58 5.88 7.97
CA HIS A 185 -22.46 4.46 8.26
C HIS A 185 -22.48 3.69 6.94
N TYR A 186 -21.31 3.33 6.45
CA TYR A 186 -21.20 2.36 5.36
C TYR A 186 -21.54 0.98 5.90
N ASN A 187 -22.66 0.41 5.44
CA ASN A 187 -22.97 -0.97 5.77
C ASN A 187 -22.07 -1.89 4.94
N MET A 188 -20.94 -2.25 5.54
CA MET A 188 -19.93 -3.16 5.00
C MET A 188 -20.48 -4.55 4.63
N LEU A 189 -21.70 -4.89 5.09
CA LEU A 189 -22.38 -6.16 4.85
C LEU A 189 -23.46 -6.06 3.76
N GLN A 190 -23.70 -4.90 3.12
CA GLN A 190 -24.90 -4.70 2.30
C GLN A 190 -24.74 -4.56 0.80
N ARG A 191 -23.54 -4.69 0.21
CA ARG A 191 -23.44 -4.94 -1.24
C ARG A 191 -22.07 -5.43 -1.69
N CYS A 192 -22.12 -6.67 -2.16
CA CYS A 192 -21.56 -7.20 -3.39
C CYS A 192 -22.67 -8.11 -3.98
#